data_AF-A0A4Y3W9A9-F1
#
_entry.id   AF-A0A4Y3W9A9-F1
#
_cell.length_a   1.000
_cell.length_b   1.000
_cell.length_c   1.000
_cell.angle_alpha   90.00
_cell.angle_beta   90.00
_cell.angle_gamma   90.00
#
_symmetry.space_group_name_H-M   'P 1'
#
loop_
_entity.id
_entity.type
_entity.pdbx_description
1 polymer ?
#
loop_
_entity_poly.entity_id
_entity_poly.type
_entity_poly.pdbx_seq_one_letter_code
_entity_poly.pdbx_strand_id
1 'polypeptide(L)'
;MLMIVALYVPGSGAVLAQDVPGIEICTVEKKMERRTSCLQSNINFLQTSLTRQVTDSSRKIDAANRQIQELESTVADLRKAVAELQAAGKKQPQLPVKDDKKTPAKEEIKQEAK
;
A
#
# COMPACT_ATOMS: atom_id res chain seq x y z
N MET A 1 14.69 -1.91 22.39
CA MET A 1 13.48 -2.75 22.32
C MET A 1 12.31 -1.97 22.87
N LEU A 2 11.54 -1.32 22.00
CA LEU A 2 10.31 -0.61 22.37
C LEU A 2 9.15 -1.60 22.27
N MET A 3 8.55 -1.92 23.40
CA MET A 3 7.39 -2.81 23.51
C MET A 3 6.13 -2.04 23.10
N ILE A 4 5.57 -2.37 21.94
CA ILE A 4 4.24 -1.89 21.51
C ILE A 4 3.21 -2.79 22.19
N VAL A 5 2.55 -2.27 23.23
CA VAL A 5 1.37 -2.92 23.82
C VAL A 5 0.18 -2.60 22.90
N ALA A 6 -0.22 -3.58 22.08
CA ALA A 6 -1.44 -3.51 21.30
C ALA A 6 -2.64 -3.58 22.25
N LEU A 7 -3.32 -2.45 22.45
CA LEU A 7 -4.62 -2.39 23.11
C LEU A 7 -5.64 -3.15 22.26
N TYR A 8 -5.93 -4.38 22.64
CA TYR A 8 -6.98 -5.18 22.04
C TYR A 8 -8.33 -4.66 22.57
N VAL A 9 -9.02 -3.85 21.78
CA VAL A 9 -10.40 -3.47 22.05
C VAL A 9 -11.27 -4.70 21.76
N PRO A 10 -11.97 -5.28 22.76
CA PRO A 10 -12.94 -6.33 22.47
C PRO A 10 -14.15 -5.67 21.81
N GLY A 11 -14.18 -5.72 20.48
CA GLY A 11 -15.34 -5.29 19.71
C GLY A 11 -16.48 -6.29 19.94
N SER A 12 -17.45 -5.92 20.78
CA SER A 12 -18.76 -6.58 20.81
C SER A 12 -19.51 -6.23 19.53
N GLY A 13 -19.19 -6.91 18.43
CA GLY A 13 -19.92 -6.80 17.18
C GLY A 13 -21.31 -7.39 17.34
N ALA A 14 -22.35 -6.60 17.07
CA ALA A 14 -23.66 -7.14 16.75
C ALA A 14 -23.47 -8.05 15.54
N VAL A 15 -23.66 -9.36 15.73
CA VAL A 15 -23.66 -10.33 14.63
C VAL A 15 -24.90 -10.04 13.81
N LEU A 16 -24.76 -9.19 12.79
CA LEU A 16 -25.74 -9.17 11.70
C LEU A 16 -25.62 -10.54 11.04
N ALA A 17 -26.73 -11.26 10.95
CA ALA A 17 -26.77 -12.50 10.20
C ALA A 17 -26.27 -12.21 8.78
N GLN A 18 -25.23 -12.92 8.34
CA GLN A 18 -24.81 -12.88 6.94
C GLN A 18 -25.89 -13.58 6.15
N ASP A 19 -26.51 -12.85 5.23
CA ASP A 19 -27.54 -13.42 4.38
C ASP A 19 -26.93 -14.52 3.52
N VAL A 20 -27.61 -15.66 3.47
CA VAL A 20 -27.18 -16.81 2.66
C VAL A 20 -28.02 -16.76 1.39
N PRO A 21 -27.46 -16.31 0.24
CA PRO A 21 -28.26 -16.03 -0.94
C PRO A 21 -29.10 -17.24 -1.35
N GLY A 22 -30.42 -17.07 -1.50
CA GLY A 22 -31.34 -18.12 -1.93
C GLY A 22 -31.81 -19.06 -0.82
N ILE A 23 -31.40 -18.87 0.43
CA ILE A 23 -31.90 -19.66 1.57
C ILE A 23 -33.38 -19.36 1.85
N GLU A 24 -33.80 -18.14 1.59
CA GLU A 24 -35.18 -17.67 1.66
C GLU A 24 -36.08 -18.44 0.68
N ILE A 25 -35.53 -18.86 -0.47
CA ILE A 25 -36.25 -19.65 -1.47
C ILE A 25 -36.30 -21.13 -1.04
N CYS A 26 -35.20 -21.66 -0.50
CA CYS A 26 -35.16 -23.05 -0.07
C CYS A 26 -36.00 -23.33 1.19
N THR A 27 -36.14 -22.35 2.09
CA THR A 27 -36.87 -22.51 3.36
C THR A 27 -38.39 -22.39 3.21
N VAL A 28 -38.89 -21.70 2.18
CA VAL A 28 -40.34 -21.64 1.88
C VAL A 28 -40.89 -22.93 1.25
N GLU A 29 -40.03 -23.82 0.76
CA GLU A 29 -40.44 -25.10 0.19
C GLU A 29 -41.00 -26.03 1.28
N LYS A 30 -42.19 -26.58 1.02
CA LYS A 30 -42.96 -27.41 1.96
C LYS A 30 -42.71 -28.90 1.77
N LYS A 31 -42.35 -29.33 0.56
CA LYS A 31 -42.01 -30.74 0.28
C LYS A 31 -40.56 -31.02 0.70
N MET A 32 -40.36 -32.03 1.54
CA MET A 32 -39.05 -32.34 2.12
C MET A 32 -38.01 -32.71 1.05
N GLU A 33 -38.43 -33.40 -0.03
CA GLU A 33 -37.56 -33.77 -1.14
C GLU A 33 -37.06 -32.53 -1.89
N ARG A 34 -37.98 -31.59 -2.20
CA ARG A 34 -37.61 -30.35 -2.90
C ARG A 34 -36.76 -29.43 -2.03
N ARG A 35 -37.09 -29.29 -0.73
CA ARG A 35 -36.30 -28.52 0.23
C ARG A 35 -34.86 -29.03 0.29
N THR A 36 -34.69 -30.35 0.41
CA THR A 36 -33.36 -30.99 0.44
C THR A 36 -32.59 -30.72 -0.85
N SER A 37 -33.23 -30.88 -2.02
CA SER A 37 -32.58 -30.61 -3.31
C SER A 37 -32.17 -29.14 -3.48
N CYS A 38 -33.01 -28.20 -3.04
CA CYS A 38 -32.71 -26.77 -3.09
C CYS A 38 -31.51 -26.45 -2.20
N LEU A 39 -31.52 -26.90 -0.93
CA LEU A 39 -30.42 -26.69 0.01
C LEU A 39 -29.11 -27.29 -0.49
N GLN A 40 -29.15 -28.47 -1.12
CA GLN A 40 -27.95 -29.08 -1.70
C GLN A 40 -27.36 -28.23 -2.83
N SER A 41 -28.22 -27.72 -3.73
CA SER A 41 -27.77 -26.84 -4.81
C SER A 41 -27.20 -25.51 -4.28
N ASN A 42 -27.81 -24.97 -3.22
CA ASN A 42 -27.36 -23.76 -2.53
C ASN A 42 -25.97 -23.96 -1.91
N ILE A 43 -25.75 -25.07 -1.19
CA ILE A 43 -24.46 -25.42 -0.60
C ILE A 43 -23.38 -25.54 -1.68
N ASN A 44 -23.69 -26.21 -2.80
CA ASN A 44 -22.74 -26.34 -3.91
C ASN A 44 -22.37 -24.97 -4.51
N PHE A 45 -23.36 -24.10 -4.71
CA PHE A 45 -23.13 -22.73 -5.16
C PHE A 45 -22.23 -21.94 -4.20
N LEU A 46 -22.50 -22.01 -2.89
CA LEU A 46 -21.70 -21.34 -1.87
C LEU A 46 -20.27 -21.88 -1.80
N GLN A 47 -20.10 -23.20 -1.82
CA GLN A 47 -18.78 -23.84 -1.83
C GLN A 47 -17.98 -23.42 -3.06
N THR A 48 -18.62 -23.40 -4.23
CA THR A 48 -17.99 -22.94 -5.48
C THR A 48 -17.59 -21.47 -5.39
N SER A 49 -18.48 -20.62 -4.90
CA SER A 49 -18.24 -19.18 -4.78
C SER A 49 -17.14 -18.87 -3.77
N LEU A 50 -17.15 -19.52 -2.60
CA LEU A 50 -16.12 -19.40 -1.59
C LEU A 50 -14.76 -19.84 -2.14
N THR A 51 -14.71 -20.99 -2.83
CA THR A 51 -13.48 -21.49 -3.44
C THR A 51 -12.92 -20.48 -4.45
N ARG A 52 -13.77 -19.93 -5.32
CA ARG A 52 -13.37 -18.87 -6.27
C ARG A 52 -12.80 -17.66 -5.54
N GLN A 53 -13.50 -17.15 -4.54
CA GLN A 53 -13.07 -15.98 -3.78
C GLN A 53 -11.72 -16.22 -3.07
N VAL A 54 -11.51 -17.41 -2.50
CA VAL A 54 -10.23 -17.80 -1.91
C VAL A 54 -9.14 -17.80 -2.97
N THR A 55 -9.36 -18.46 -4.11
CA THR A 55 -8.35 -18.52 -5.18
C THR A 55 -8.02 -17.16 -5.77
N ASP A 56 -9.01 -16.29 -5.95
CA ASP A 56 -8.81 -14.94 -6.47
C ASP A 56 -8.05 -14.06 -5.47
N SER A 57 -8.35 -14.22 -4.17
CA SER A 57 -7.65 -13.50 -3.11
C SER A 57 -6.19 -13.96 -3.01
N SER A 58 -5.92 -15.27 -3.05
CA SER A 58 -4.56 -15.80 -3.08
C SER A 58 -3.77 -15.28 -4.27
N ARG A 59 -4.35 -15.26 -5.47
CA ARG A 59 -3.71 -14.69 -6.67
C ARG A 59 -3.35 -13.22 -6.51
N LYS A 60 -4.24 -12.43 -5.91
CA LYS A 60 -3.98 -11.01 -5.62
C LYS A 60 -2.84 -10.83 -4.62
N ILE A 61 -2.80 -11.65 -3.57
CA ILE A 61 -1.71 -11.65 -2.58
C ILE A 61 -0.38 -11.99 -3.24
N ASP A 62 -0.34 -13.03 -4.09
CA ASP A 62 0.88 -13.43 -4.80
C ASP A 62 1.38 -12.34 -5.75
N ALA A 63 0.47 -11.68 -6.48
CA ALA A 63 0.81 -10.56 -7.35
C ALA A 63 1.34 -9.36 -6.55
N ALA A 64 0.71 -9.02 -5.43
CA ALA A 64 1.17 -7.94 -4.54
C ALA A 64 2.55 -8.26 -3.95
N ASN A 65 2.80 -9.50 -3.53
CA ASN A 65 4.10 -9.92 -3.02
C ASN A 65 5.22 -9.76 -4.06
N ARG A 66 4.94 -10.09 -5.33
CA ARG A 66 5.91 -9.84 -6.43
C ARG A 66 6.19 -8.35 -6.63
N GLN A 67 5.15 -7.50 -6.54
CA GLN A 67 5.33 -6.05 -6.63
C GLN A 67 6.15 -5.50 -5.46
N ILE A 68 5.97 -6.04 -4.25
CA ILE A 68 6.77 -5.67 -3.08
C ILE A 68 8.24 -5.99 -3.33
N GLN A 69 8.57 -7.19 -3.83
CA GLN A 69 9.96 -7.57 -4.13
C GLN A 69 10.61 -6.65 -5.18
N GLU A 70 9.86 -6.27 -6.21
CA GLU A 70 10.34 -5.32 -7.24
C GLU A 70 10.54 -3.90 -6.69
N LEU A 71 9.65 -3.45 -5.79
CA LEU A 71 9.82 -2.16 -5.12
C LEU A 71 11.02 -2.19 -4.17
N GLU A 72 11.25 -3.29 -3.46
CA GLU A 72 12.39 -3.47 -2.56
C GLU A 72 13.72 -3.40 -3.32
N SER A 73 13.82 -4.05 -4.48
CA SER A 73 15.02 -3.97 -5.34
C SER A 73 15.25 -2.55 -5.86
N THR A 74 14.20 -1.89 -6.35
CA THR A 74 14.25 -0.50 -6.81
C THR A 74 14.70 0.45 -5.70
N VAL A 75 14.16 0.30 -4.49
CA VAL A 75 14.56 1.10 -3.32
C VAL A 75 16.02 0.85 -2.97
N ALA A 76 16.50 -0.40 -3.03
CA ALA A 76 17.90 -0.72 -2.78
C ALA A 76 18.83 -0.06 -3.80
N ASP A 77 18.48 -0.08 -5.08
CA ASP A 77 19.28 0.53 -6.13
C ASP A 77 19.27 2.06 -6.09
N LEU A 78 18.11 2.67 -5.80
CA LEU A 78 18.02 4.12 -5.54
C LEU A 78 18.87 4.53 -4.34
N ARG A 79 18.89 3.74 -3.26
CA ARG A 79 19.74 4.00 -2.09
C ARG A 79 21.23 3.96 -2.46
N LYS A 80 21.66 3.03 -3.32
CA LYS A 80 23.04 2.98 -3.84
C LYS A 80 23.36 4.23 -4.67
N ALA A 81 22.50 4.59 -5.62
CA ALA A 81 22.71 5.77 -6.46
C ALA A 81 22.81 7.05 -5.63
N VAL A 82 21.97 7.21 -4.60
CA VAL A 82 22.05 8.35 -3.67
C VAL A 82 23.38 8.35 -2.91
N ALA A 83 23.85 7.18 -2.44
CA ALA A 83 25.14 7.09 -1.75
C ALA A 83 26.32 7.46 -2.67
N GLU A 84 26.30 7.02 -3.93
CA GLU A 84 27.30 7.37 -4.94
C GLU A 84 27.31 8.87 -5.25
N LEU A 85 26.15 9.48 -5.44
CA LEU A 85 26.03 10.93 -5.67
C LEU A 85 26.49 11.75 -4.46
N GLN A 86 26.16 11.33 -3.24
CA GLN A 86 26.66 11.97 -2.03
C GLN A 86 28.18 11.84 -1.90
N ALA A 87 28.75 10.68 -2.27
CA ALA A 87 30.19 10.47 -2.27
C ALA A 87 30.89 11.31 -3.35
N ALA A 88 30.29 11.47 -4.53
CA ALA A 88 30.79 12.33 -5.61
C ALA A 88 30.72 13.82 -5.25
N GLY A 89 29.63 14.26 -4.62
CA GLY A 89 29.47 15.64 -4.13
C GLY A 89 30.48 16.01 -3.04
N LYS A 90 30.87 15.06 -2.18
CA LYS A 90 31.94 15.24 -1.18
C LYS A 90 33.35 15.26 -1.78
N LYS A 91 33.51 14.84 -3.05
CA LYS A 91 34.80 14.80 -3.77
C LYS A 91 35.00 15.96 -4.73
N GLN A 92 34.07 16.91 -4.85
CA GLN A 92 34.36 18.15 -5.58
C GLN A 92 35.41 18.95 -4.79
N PRO A 93 36.58 19.25 -5.38
CA PRO A 93 37.50 20.22 -4.80
C PRO A 93 36.77 21.56 -4.70
N GLN A 94 36.74 22.16 -3.51
CA GLN A 94 36.51 23.60 -3.41
C GLN A 94 37.48 24.27 -4.39
N LEU A 95 36.95 24.94 -5.41
CA LEU A 95 37.77 25.81 -6.24
C LEU A 95 38.46 26.81 -5.30
N PRO A 96 39.78 27.03 -5.44
CA PRO A 96 40.46 28.02 -4.63
C PRO A 96 39.89 29.39 -4.98
N VAL A 97 39.10 29.95 -4.06
CA VAL A 97 38.81 31.38 -4.03
C VAL A 97 40.16 32.03 -3.75
N LYS A 98 40.77 32.59 -4.79
CA LYS A 98 41.90 33.50 -4.63
C LYS A 98 41.37 34.75 -3.93
N ASP A 99 41.75 34.90 -2.67
CA ASP A 99 41.79 36.18 -2.00
C ASP A 99 42.73 37.10 -2.77
N ASP A 100 42.18 38.12 -3.43
CA ASP A 100 42.93 39.33 -3.75
C ASP A 100 42.08 40.57 -3.39
N LYS A 101 42.44 41.12 -2.22
CA LYS A 101 42.55 42.56 -1.91
C LYS A 101 41.28 43.45 -1.89
N LYS A 102 40.94 43.81 -0.65
CA LYS A 102 40.85 45.20 -0.12
C LYS A 102 39.80 46.17 -0.76
N THR A 103 38.67 46.29 -0.08
CA THR A 103 37.72 47.44 0.01
C THR A 103 38.48 48.77 0.28
N PRO A 104 38.03 50.01 -0.11
CA PRO A 104 36.64 50.46 0.07
C PRO A 104 36.01 51.55 -0.84
N ALA A 105 34.67 51.51 -0.85
CA ALA A 105 33.68 52.61 -0.75
C ALA A 105 33.49 53.71 -1.83
N LYS A 106 32.18 54.05 -1.99
CA LYS A 106 31.51 55.21 -2.65
C LYS A 106 31.50 55.15 -4.20
N GLU A 107 30.39 55.35 -4.91
CA GLU A 107 29.41 56.44 -4.82
C GLU A 107 28.07 56.06 -5.50
N GLU A 108 26.98 56.66 -5.02
CA GLU A 108 25.65 56.65 -5.65
C GLU A 108 25.64 57.40 -6.99
N ILE A 109 24.96 56.88 -8.02
CA ILE A 109 24.28 57.70 -9.05
C ILE A 109 22.93 57.05 -9.43
N LYS A 110 21.88 57.62 -8.85
CA LYS A 110 20.57 58.04 -9.39
C LYS A 110 20.23 57.73 -10.88
N GLN A 111 18.91 57.49 -11.10
CA GLN A 111 18.13 57.79 -12.34
C GLN A 111 18.34 56.81 -13.54
N GLU A 112 17.34 56.32 -14.31
CA GLU A 112 16.05 56.83 -14.82
C GLU A 112 15.11 55.62 -15.12
N ALA A 113 13.84 55.58 -14.69
CA ALA A 113 12.64 56.13 -15.35
C ALA A 113 12.34 55.57 -16.76
N LYS A 114 11.33 54.68 -16.84
CA LYS A 114 10.31 54.71 -17.90
C LYS A 114 8.98 54.22 -17.33
#